data_AF-A0A372RWA9-F1
#
_entry.id   AF-A0A372RWA9-F1
#
_cell.length_a   1.000
_cell.length_b   1.000
_cell.length_c   1.000
_cell.angle_alpha   90.00
_cell.angle_beta   90.00
_cell.angle_gamma   90.00
#
_symmetry.space_group_name_H-M   'P 1'
#
loop_
_entity.id
_entity.type
_entity.pdbx_description
1 polymer ?
#
loop_
_entity_poly.entity_id
_entity_poly.type
_entity_poly.pdbx_seq_one_letter_code
_entity_poly.pdbx_strand_id
1 'polypeptide(L)'
;MNGHTLLLFQKDNNPDSRTWTEHENIILAVEAIIAMYETRLAESHPTRGHIHYQVGDLIGFIGQCREFAALVYDQMINAYVPKDKAWLQEKIVTHLRKKLENQNHINDGTVNGHQSGKRNNRGF
;
A
#
# COMPACT_ATOMS: atom_id res chain seq x y z
N MET A 1 -9.09 -11.77 9.78
CA MET A 1 -9.92 -10.74 9.13
C MET A 1 -9.26 -10.30 7.82
N ASN A 2 -9.23 -11.19 6.84
CA ASN A 2 -8.75 -10.92 5.48
C ASN A 2 -9.90 -11.22 4.53
N GLY A 3 -11.04 -10.56 4.78
CA GLY A 3 -12.24 -10.77 3.99
C GLY A 3 -12.02 -10.28 2.57
N HIS A 4 -12.53 -11.04 1.61
CA HIS A 4 -12.66 -10.63 0.23
C HIS A 4 -13.24 -9.20 0.15
N THR A 5 -12.63 -8.34 -0.67
CA THR A 5 -12.89 -6.90 -0.65
C THR A 5 -13.20 -6.39 -2.05
N LEU A 6 -14.37 -5.76 -2.20
CA LEU A 6 -14.71 -4.98 -3.39
C LEU A 6 -14.43 -3.50 -3.09
N LEU A 7 -13.66 -2.84 -3.95
CA LEU A 7 -13.49 -1.39 -3.91
C LEU A 7 -14.41 -0.75 -4.93
N LEU A 8 -15.14 0.28 -4.51
CA LEU A 8 -16.03 1.06 -5.37
C LEU A 8 -15.58 2.51 -5.32
N PHE A 9 -15.41 3.14 -6.48
CA PHE A 9 -15.01 4.54 -6.50
C PHE A 9 -15.56 5.28 -7.72
N GLN A 10 -15.73 6.58 -7.54
CA GLN A 10 -16.11 7.52 -8.57
C GLN A 10 -15.16 8.70 -8.50
N LYS A 11 -14.44 8.95 -9.60
CA LYS A 11 -13.36 9.95 -9.64
C LYS A 11 -13.91 11.37 -9.47
N ASP A 12 -14.95 11.71 -10.21
CA ASP A 12 -15.52 13.06 -10.27
C ASP A 12 -17.06 13.01 -10.33
N ASN A 13 -17.72 14.10 -10.70
CA ASN A 13 -19.18 14.17 -10.75
C ASN A 13 -19.83 13.41 -11.91
N ASN A 14 -19.05 12.98 -12.90
CA ASN A 14 -19.54 12.18 -14.01
C ASN A 14 -19.90 10.77 -13.51
N PRO A 15 -21.17 10.34 -13.58
CA PRO A 15 -21.59 8.99 -13.18
C PRO A 15 -20.89 7.88 -13.95
N ASP A 16 -20.45 8.13 -15.18
CA ASP A 16 -19.74 7.14 -16.01
C ASP A 16 -18.32 6.85 -15.50
N SER A 17 -17.80 7.68 -14.58
CA SER A 17 -16.52 7.45 -13.90
C SER A 17 -16.61 6.44 -12.75
N ARG A 18 -17.81 5.90 -12.48
CA ARG A 18 -18.00 4.84 -11.47
C ARG A 18 -17.37 3.56 -11.95
N THR A 19 -16.50 3.02 -11.11
CA THR A 19 -15.84 1.76 -11.37
C THR A 19 -15.65 1.01 -10.06
N TRP A 20 -15.33 -0.27 -10.19
CA TRP A 20 -15.06 -1.14 -9.06
C TRP A 20 -13.92 -2.11 -9.38
N THR A 21 -13.27 -2.59 -8.33
CA THR A 21 -12.23 -3.62 -8.43
C THR A 21 -12.40 -4.63 -7.30
N GLU A 22 -11.94 -5.85 -7.55
CA GLU A 22 -12.07 -6.98 -6.66
C GLU A 22 -10.70 -7.41 -6.14
N HIS A 23 -10.63 -7.77 -4.85
CA HIS A 23 -9.39 -8.10 -4.16
C HIS A 23 -9.63 -9.25 -3.19
N GLU A 24 -8.69 -10.20 -3.15
CA GLU A 24 -8.81 -11.37 -2.26
C GLU A 24 -8.90 -10.99 -0.78
N ASN A 25 -8.32 -9.84 -0.41
CA ASN A 25 -8.35 -9.34 0.94
C ASN A 25 -8.16 -7.81 1.01
N ILE A 26 -8.37 -7.27 2.22
CA ILE A 26 -8.25 -5.83 2.52
C ILE A 26 -6.85 -5.28 2.21
N ILE A 27 -5.79 -6.07 2.40
CA ILE A 27 -4.42 -5.62 2.19
C ILE A 27 -4.17 -5.37 0.72
N LEU A 28 -4.55 -6.33 -0.15
CA LEU A 28 -4.44 -6.17 -1.60
C LEU A 28 -5.28 -5.00 -2.11
N ALA A 29 -6.48 -4.80 -1.55
CA ALA A 29 -7.29 -3.64 -1.86
C ALA A 29 -6.55 -2.33 -1.52
N VAL A 30 -5.96 -2.23 -0.34
CA VAL A 30 -5.17 -1.06 0.07
C VAL A 30 -3.95 -0.84 -0.85
N GLU A 31 -3.25 -1.91 -1.22
CA GLU A 31 -2.12 -1.83 -2.17
C GLU A 31 -2.56 -1.36 -3.55
N ALA A 32 -3.72 -1.79 -4.04
CA ALA A 32 -4.27 -1.32 -5.30
C ALA A 32 -4.61 0.18 -5.28
N ILE A 33 -5.09 0.71 -4.15
CA ILE A 33 -5.33 2.16 -4.00
C ILE A 33 -4.01 2.94 -4.08
N ILE A 34 -2.97 2.44 -3.43
CA ILE A 34 -1.63 3.04 -3.47
C ILE A 34 -1.10 3.02 -4.91
N ALA A 35 -1.15 1.86 -5.59
CA ALA A 35 -0.69 1.70 -6.96
C ALA A 35 -1.45 2.58 -7.96
N MET A 36 -2.77 2.77 -7.75
CA MET A 36 -3.58 3.69 -8.56
C MET A 36 -3.08 5.13 -8.45
N TYR A 37 -2.72 5.57 -7.24
CA TYR A 37 -2.16 6.91 -7.04
C TYR A 37 -0.75 7.04 -7.63
N GLU A 38 0.09 6.02 -7.46
CA GLU A 38 1.45 5.99 -8.02
C GLU A 38 1.44 6.03 -9.54
N THR A 39 0.54 5.27 -10.18
CA THR A 39 0.33 5.31 -11.63
C THR A 39 -0.03 6.73 -12.09
N ARG A 40 -0.99 7.39 -11.41
CA ARG A 40 -1.36 8.77 -11.70
C ARG A 40 -0.18 9.75 -11.52
N LEU A 41 0.62 9.55 -10.48
CA LEU A 41 1.81 10.39 -10.24
C LEU A 41 2.83 10.21 -11.37
N ALA A 42 3.08 8.98 -11.81
CA ALA A 42 3.98 8.68 -12.93
C ALA A 42 3.49 9.30 -14.24
N GLU A 43 2.19 9.18 -14.56
CA GLU A 43 1.57 9.79 -15.74
C GLU A 43 1.70 11.32 -15.76
N SER A 44 1.59 11.96 -14.59
CA SER A 44 1.74 13.42 -14.46
C SER A 44 3.20 13.91 -14.50
N HIS A 45 4.18 13.03 -14.32
CA HIS A 45 5.61 13.36 -14.31
C HIS A 45 6.44 12.35 -15.12
N PRO A 46 6.20 12.23 -16.45
CA PRO A 46 6.76 11.15 -17.27
C PRO A 46 8.29 11.16 -17.38
N THR A 47 8.94 12.28 -17.07
CA THR A 47 10.41 12.44 -17.12
C THR A 47 11.10 12.14 -15.79
N ARG A 48 10.34 11.94 -14.69
CA ARG A 48 10.91 11.65 -13.37
C ARG A 48 10.90 10.14 -13.13
N GLY A 49 12.08 9.54 -13.11
CA GLY A 49 12.24 8.08 -12.87
C GLY A 49 11.92 7.63 -11.44
N HIS A 50 11.96 8.53 -10.46
CA HIS A 50 11.58 8.25 -9.07
C HIS A 50 10.83 9.44 -8.48
N ILE A 51 9.63 9.19 -7.94
CA ILE A 51 8.76 10.23 -7.37
C ILE A 51 8.52 9.87 -5.91
N HIS A 52 8.93 10.77 -5.01
CA HIS A 52 8.55 10.69 -3.61
C HIS A 52 7.26 11.46 -3.39
N TYR A 53 6.33 10.90 -2.63
CA TYR A 53 5.12 11.57 -2.19
C TYR A 53 4.92 11.38 -0.69
N GLN A 54 4.20 12.30 -0.07
CA GLN A 54 3.82 12.19 1.34
C GLN A 54 2.51 11.43 1.47
N VAL A 55 2.32 10.75 2.60
CA VAL A 55 1.05 10.04 2.89
C VAL A 55 -0.14 11.00 2.80
N GLY A 56 0.04 12.27 3.21
CA GLY A 56 -0.98 13.30 3.09
C GLY A 56 -1.46 13.54 1.65
N ASP A 57 -0.57 13.41 0.66
CA ASP A 57 -0.94 13.60 -0.75
C ASP A 57 -1.85 12.48 -1.26
N LEU A 58 -1.53 11.23 -0.90
CA LEU A 58 -2.35 10.05 -1.20
C LEU A 58 -3.73 10.15 -0.53
N ILE A 59 -3.77 10.52 0.75
CA ILE A 59 -5.02 10.69 1.51
C ILE A 59 -5.85 11.84 0.91
N GLY A 60 -5.20 12.93 0.51
CA GLY A 60 -5.83 14.06 -0.19
C GLY A 60 -6.41 13.66 -1.54
N PHE A 61 -5.71 12.85 -2.33
CA PHE A 61 -6.20 12.31 -3.59
C PHE A 61 -7.50 11.50 -3.41
N ILE A 62 -7.53 10.60 -2.43
CA ILE A 62 -8.75 9.82 -2.10
C ILE A 62 -9.86 10.74 -1.57
N GLY A 63 -9.47 11.77 -0.79
CA GLY A 63 -10.36 12.82 -0.30
C GLY A 63 -11.13 13.51 -1.44
N GLN A 64 -10.43 13.82 -2.54
CA GLN A 64 -10.97 14.51 -3.70
C GLN A 64 -11.90 13.66 -4.57
N CYS A 65 -11.79 12.32 -4.53
CA CYS A 65 -12.74 11.45 -5.22
C CYS A 65 -14.16 11.69 -4.72
N ARG A 66 -15.14 11.78 -5.62
CA ARG A 66 -16.54 11.99 -5.23
C ARG A 66 -17.04 10.88 -4.33
N GLU A 67 -16.84 9.63 -4.74
CA GLU A 67 -17.23 8.45 -3.98
C GLU A 67 -16.02 7.54 -3.85
N PHE A 68 -15.81 6.98 -2.66
CA PHE A 68 -14.78 5.99 -2.40
C PHE A 68 -15.25 5.13 -1.22
N ALA A 69 -15.50 3.85 -1.47
CA ALA A 69 -16.03 2.92 -0.49
C ALA A 69 -15.47 1.52 -0.72
N ALA A 70 -15.59 0.66 0.29
CA ALA A 70 -15.26 -0.75 0.19
C ALA A 70 -16.39 -1.60 0.74
N LEU A 71 -16.58 -2.78 0.15
CA LEU A 71 -17.40 -3.85 0.71
C LEU A 71 -16.44 -4.94 1.15
N VAL A 72 -16.39 -5.21 2.46
CA VAL A 72 -15.50 -6.23 3.02
C VAL A 72 -16.32 -7.42 3.49
N TYR A 73 -16.04 -8.59 2.95
CA TYR A 73 -16.73 -9.82 3.33
C TYR A 73 -16.43 -10.20 4.78
N ASP A 74 -17.47 -10.36 5.59
CA ASP A 74 -17.41 -10.81 6.96
C ASP A 74 -17.99 -12.23 7.05
N GLN A 75 -17.12 -13.19 7.39
CA GLN A 75 -17.47 -14.60 7.51
C GLN A 75 -18.44 -14.88 8.67
N MET A 76 -18.44 -14.07 9.72
CA MET A 76 -19.28 -14.30 10.91
C MET A 76 -20.75 -14.06 10.61
N ILE A 77 -21.03 -13.04 9.81
CA ILE A 77 -22.39 -12.66 9.40
C ILE A 77 -22.70 -13.09 7.96
N ASN A 78 -21.76 -13.75 7.28
CA ASN A 78 -21.84 -14.19 5.89
C ASN A 78 -22.33 -13.09 4.93
N ALA A 79 -21.78 -11.88 5.07
CA ALA A 79 -22.24 -10.71 4.32
C ALA A 79 -21.10 -9.72 4.08
N TYR A 80 -21.30 -8.85 3.10
CA TYR A 80 -20.39 -7.72 2.87
C TYR A 80 -20.75 -6.55 3.79
N VAL A 81 -19.76 -6.11 4.56
CA VAL A 81 -19.87 -4.92 5.41
C VAL A 81 -19.35 -3.71 4.65
N PRO A 82 -20.18 -2.67 4.44
CA PRO A 82 -19.73 -1.44 3.82
C PRO A 82 -18.76 -0.69 4.73
N LYS A 83 -17.74 -0.11 4.10
CA LYS A 83 -16.72 0.74 4.69
C LYS A 83 -16.62 2.01 3.89
N ASP A 84 -16.56 3.12 4.61
CA ASP A 84 -16.50 4.44 4.01
C ASP A 84 -15.05 4.86 3.69
N LYS A 85 -14.95 6.07 3.14
CA LYS A 85 -13.67 6.69 2.78
C LYS A 85 -12.76 6.87 3.99
N ALA A 86 -13.29 7.26 5.13
CA ALA A 86 -12.50 7.54 6.34
C ALA A 86 -11.83 6.25 6.84
N TRP A 87 -12.56 5.14 6.84
CA TRP A 87 -12.03 3.82 7.19
C TRP A 87 -10.90 3.40 6.24
N LEU A 88 -11.06 3.62 4.93
CA LEU A 88 -10.01 3.30 3.95
C LEU A 88 -8.74 4.15 4.16
N GLN A 89 -8.91 5.44 4.41
CA GLN A 89 -7.80 6.35 4.73
C GLN A 89 -7.01 5.86 5.96
N GLU A 90 -7.69 5.44 7.02
CA GLU A 90 -7.05 4.88 8.21
C GLU A 90 -6.29 3.57 7.90
N LYS A 91 -6.88 2.69 7.09
CA LYS A 91 -6.22 1.43 6.67
C LYS A 91 -4.98 1.66 5.84
N ILE A 92 -5.00 2.63 4.93
CA ILE A 92 -3.83 3.01 4.13
C ILE A 92 -2.71 3.53 5.03
N VAL A 93 -3.02 4.47 5.94
CA VAL A 93 -2.03 5.00 6.89
C VAL A 93 -1.42 3.88 7.74
N THR A 94 -2.27 2.99 8.26
CA THR A 94 -1.82 1.85 9.07
C THR A 94 -0.93 0.89 8.26
N HIS A 95 -1.30 0.60 7.02
CA HIS A 95 -0.53 -0.28 6.14
C HIS A 95 0.85 0.31 5.81
N LEU A 96 0.91 1.59 5.44
CA LEU A 96 2.17 2.26 5.12
C LEU A 96 3.11 2.36 6.33
N ARG A 97 2.58 2.64 7.53
CA ARG A 97 3.38 2.62 8.78
C ARG A 97 4.03 1.26 9.02
N LYS A 98 3.24 0.18 8.92
CA LYS A 98 3.76 -1.19 9.07
C LYS A 98 4.81 -1.53 8.03
N LYS A 99 4.62 -1.09 6.78
CA LYS A 99 5.60 -1.31 5.70
C LYS A 99 6.94 -0.64 6.01
N LEU A 100 6.93 0.58 6.54
CA LEU A 100 8.14 1.29 6.97
C LEU A 100 8.82 0.62 8.18
N GLU A 101 8.06 0.20 9.18
CA GLU A 101 8.59 -0.50 10.36
C GLU A 101 9.29 -1.82 9.98
N ASN A 102 8.71 -2.57 9.04
CA ASN A 102 9.27 -3.82 8.54
C ASN A 102 10.56 -3.59 7.73
N GLN A 103 10.63 -2.50 6.94
CA GLN A 103 11.85 -2.15 6.21
C GLN A 103 13.01 -1.77 7.15
N ASN A 104 12.72 -1.10 8.26
CA ASN A 104 13.73 -0.73 9.25
C ASN A 104 14.34 -1.95 9.95
N HIS A 105 13.57 -3.01 10.21
CA HIS A 105 14.08 -4.24 10.83
C HIS A 105 14.94 -5.09 9.89
N ILE A 106 14.72 -5.02 8.57
CA ILE A 106 15.56 -5.73 7.59
C ILE A 106 16.96 -5.09 7.51
N ASN A 107 17.04 -3.76 7.68
CA ASN A 107 18.31 -3.02 7.56
C ASN A 107 19.26 -3.21 8.76
N ASP A 108 18.77 -3.70 9.91
CA ASP A 108 19.58 -3.98 11.10
C ASP A 108 20.25 -5.38 11.09
N GLY A 109 20.00 -6.18 10.04
CA GLY A 109 20.44 -7.57 9.92
C GLY A 109 21.76 -7.82 9.16
N THR A 110 22.47 -6.80 8.68
CA THR A 110 23.71 -6.98 7.91
C THR A 110 24.94 -6.47 8.67
N VAL A 111 25.38 -7.22 9.68
CA VAL A 111 26.72 -7.04 10.26
C VAL A 111 27.71 -7.87 9.44
N ASN A 112 28.62 -7.16 8.78
CA ASN A 112 29.73 -7.68 7.99
C ASN A 112 30.57 -8.72 8.76
N GLY A 113 30.47 -9.99 8.36
CA GLY A 113 31.49 -10.98 8.66
C GLY A 113 32.66 -10.83 7.68
N HIS A 114 33.69 -10.05 8.03
CA HIS A 114 34.99 -10.09 7.37
C HIS A 114 36.16 -10.12 8.37
N GLN A 115 36.78 -11.30 8.40
CA GLN A 115 38.19 -11.64 8.62
C GLN A 115 38.82 -11.46 10.02
N SER A 116 39.23 -12.60 10.60
CA SER A 116 40.49 -12.68 11.34
C SER A 116 41.36 -13.76 10.71
N GLY A 117 42.49 -13.33 10.14
CA GLY A 117 43.40 -14.14 9.35
C GLY A 117 44.21 -15.12 10.19
N LYS A 118 44.22 -16.39 9.77
CA LYS A 118 45.22 -17.36 10.22
C LYS A 118 46.48 -17.22 9.37
N ARG A 119 47.54 -16.68 9.99
CA ARG A 119 48.91 -16.70 9.43
C ARG A 119 49.42 -18.14 9.47
N ASN A 120 49.69 -18.70 8.30
CA ASN A 120 50.37 -19.98 8.15
C ASN A 120 51.87 -19.78 8.31
N ASN A 121 52.46 -20.33 9.39
CA ASN A 121 53.90 -20.54 9.47
C ASN A 121 54.22 -21.94 8.91
N ARG A 122 54.93 -21.99 7.78
CA ARG A 122 55.59 -23.21 7.30
C ARG A 122 56.90 -23.37 8.06
N GLY A 123 57.11 -24.57 8.62
CA GLY A 123 58.42 -25.05 9.01
C GLY A 123 59.07 -25.84 7.87
N PHE A 124 60.40 -25.82 7.89
CA PHE A 124 61.39 -26.43 6.99
C PHE A 124 61.71 -25.66 5.71
#